data_AF-A0A7S2FVQ9-F1
#
_entry.id   AF-A0A7S2FVQ9-F1
#
_cell.length_a   1.000
_cell.length_b   1.000
_cell.length_c   1.000
_cell.angle_alpha   90.00
_cell.angle_beta   90.00
_cell.angle_gamma   90.00
#
_symmetry.space_group_name_H-M   'P 1'
#
loop_
_entity.id
_entity.type
_entity.pdbx_description
1 polymer ?
#
loop_
_entity_poly.entity_id
_entity_poly.type
_entity_poly.pdbx_seq_one_letter_code
_entity_poly.pdbx_strand_id
1 'polypeptide(L)'
;PAAEEEEEEEAKASGKKDRQRKKMQKLMNRALDGGDVSNGGEEDEEDLGHKGLKALYVKWSSKCDDLVNSGGFQNFVTGVIILAGIMVALQSDMNTTRLLGPQLDVIDQIILIIFSIEVVLKFFAEEFEPWNFFTSRWNIFDFAVVAGSLISTIPAVGGPTAVLTMMRLLRLLRVLKLVKSLPQLQVIVTALIMGLNSIGYIAVILVLFYYVFAILGMILFAENDPWQFGTLHIALITLFRCSTLEDWTD
;
A
#
# COMPACT_ATOMS: atom_id res chain seq x y z
N PRO A 1 19.05 9.01 -21.72
CA PRO A 1 18.12 9.47 -22.76
C PRO A 1 16.67 9.01 -22.55
N ALA A 2 16.35 7.71 -22.61
CA ALA A 2 14.95 7.25 -22.51
C ALA A 2 14.29 7.45 -21.12
N ALA A 3 15.05 7.25 -20.03
CA ALA A 3 14.53 7.44 -18.67
C ALA A 3 14.33 8.93 -18.29
N GLU A 4 15.14 9.82 -18.87
CA GLU A 4 14.99 11.28 -18.69
C GLU A 4 13.79 11.81 -19.49
N GLU A 5 13.48 11.22 -20.65
CA GLU A 5 12.30 11.56 -21.44
C GLU A 5 11.00 11.12 -20.76
N GLU A 6 10.96 9.94 -20.11
CA GLU A 6 9.81 9.47 -19.32
C GLU A 6 9.54 10.36 -18.09
N GLU A 7 10.58 10.75 -17.34
CA GLU A 7 10.42 11.68 -16.21
C GLU A 7 9.92 13.06 -16.65
N GLU A 8 10.39 13.55 -17.81
CA GLU A 8 9.94 14.83 -18.35
C GLU A 8 8.48 14.76 -18.85
N GLU A 9 8.05 13.62 -19.40
CA GLU A 9 6.66 13.37 -19.79
C GLU A 9 5.72 13.26 -18.58
N GLU A 10 6.11 12.53 -17.52
CA GLU A 10 5.34 12.45 -16.28
C GLU A 10 5.21 13.80 -15.58
N ALA A 11 6.30 14.59 -15.54
CA ALA A 11 6.28 15.96 -15.01
C ALA A 11 5.37 16.88 -15.85
N LYS A 12 5.40 16.77 -17.19
CA LYS A 12 4.51 17.52 -18.10
C LYS A 12 3.04 17.08 -17.96
N ALA A 13 2.78 15.80 -17.75
CA ALA A 13 1.44 15.25 -17.54
C ALA A 13 0.85 15.69 -16.20
N SER A 14 1.65 15.62 -15.13
CA SER A 14 1.31 16.12 -13.79
C SER A 14 0.99 17.63 -13.83
N GLY A 15 1.88 18.42 -14.47
CA GLY A 15 1.67 19.86 -14.63
C GLY A 15 0.43 20.24 -15.46
N LYS A 16 0.08 19.46 -16.49
CA LYS A 16 -1.18 19.64 -17.25
C LYS A 16 -2.41 19.34 -16.41
N LYS A 17 -2.41 18.26 -15.63
CA LYS A 17 -3.48 17.90 -14.70
C LYS A 17 -3.70 19.00 -13.67
N ASP A 18 -2.63 19.52 -13.09
CA ASP A 18 -2.67 20.62 -12.11
C ASP A 18 -3.24 21.92 -12.71
N ARG A 19 -2.87 22.23 -13.96
CA ARG A 19 -3.37 23.41 -14.67
C ARG A 19 -4.84 23.28 -15.05
N GLN A 20 -5.31 22.08 -15.37
CA GLN A 20 -6.72 21.77 -15.60
C GLN A 20 -7.54 21.84 -14.31
N ARG A 21 -7.03 21.26 -13.20
CA ARG A 21 -7.63 21.39 -11.86
C ARG A 21 -7.83 22.86 -11.48
N LYS A 22 -6.77 23.68 -11.57
CA LYS A 22 -6.85 25.13 -11.25
C LYS A 22 -7.82 25.90 -12.16
N LYS A 23 -7.87 25.59 -13.45
CA LYS A 23 -8.85 26.19 -14.37
C LYS A 23 -10.28 25.79 -14.01
N MET A 24 -10.52 24.53 -13.70
CA MET A 24 -11.85 24.01 -13.36
C MET A 24 -12.34 24.55 -12.02
N GLN A 25 -11.47 24.60 -11.02
CA GLN A 25 -11.75 25.20 -9.70
C GLN A 25 -12.11 26.69 -9.83
N LYS A 26 -11.43 27.41 -10.74
CA LYS A 26 -11.73 28.82 -11.06
C LYS A 26 -13.04 29.00 -11.81
N LEU A 27 -13.41 28.09 -12.70
CA LEU A 27 -14.70 28.08 -13.40
C LEU A 27 -15.85 27.75 -12.44
N MET A 28 -15.64 26.82 -11.52
CA MET A 28 -16.66 26.41 -10.55
C MET A 28 -16.87 27.46 -9.46
N ASN A 29 -15.81 28.13 -8.99
CA ASN A 29 -15.96 29.31 -8.13
C ASN A 29 -16.70 30.45 -8.85
N ARG A 30 -16.51 30.62 -10.17
CA ARG A 30 -17.30 31.57 -10.98
C ARG A 30 -18.76 31.18 -11.12
N ALA A 31 -19.07 29.89 -11.26
CA ALA A 31 -20.44 29.39 -11.32
C ALA A 31 -21.15 29.50 -9.95
N LEU A 32 -20.40 29.34 -8.85
CA LEU A 32 -20.89 29.52 -7.48
C LEU A 32 -21.17 30.99 -7.11
N ASP A 33 -20.48 31.94 -7.74
CA ASP A 33 -20.66 33.39 -7.51
C ASP A 33 -21.87 33.99 -8.28
N GLY A 34 -22.69 33.16 -8.93
CA GLY A 34 -23.92 33.62 -9.59
C GLY A 34 -23.69 34.36 -10.90
N GLY A 35 -22.69 33.97 -11.70
CA GLY A 35 -22.55 34.48 -13.06
C GLY A 35 -23.69 33.99 -13.97
N ASP A 36 -24.62 34.90 -14.27
CA ASP A 36 -25.83 34.78 -15.10
C ASP A 36 -25.90 33.58 -16.07
N VAL A 37 -26.88 32.70 -15.81
CA VAL A 37 -27.56 31.92 -16.85
C VAL A 37 -29.06 32.25 -16.75
N SER A 38 -29.40 33.47 -17.13
CA SER A 38 -30.77 33.78 -17.54
C SER A 38 -31.01 33.07 -18.87
N ASN A 39 -31.74 31.94 -18.84
CA ASN A 39 -32.95 31.71 -19.64
C ASN A 39 -33.34 30.21 -19.58
N GLY A 40 -34.55 29.92 -19.10
CA GLY A 40 -35.27 28.69 -19.46
C GLY A 40 -35.65 27.75 -18.31
N GLY A 41 -36.90 27.89 -17.85
CA GLY A 41 -37.84 26.78 -17.64
C GLY A 41 -37.65 25.83 -16.45
N GLU A 42 -38.45 26.04 -15.41
CA GLU A 42 -39.23 25.07 -14.60
C GLU A 42 -38.68 23.67 -14.21
N GLU A 43 -37.40 23.33 -14.38
CA GLU A 43 -36.82 22.03 -13.97
C GLU A 43 -35.93 22.10 -12.69
N ASP A 44 -35.93 23.23 -11.99
CA ASP A 44 -34.82 23.65 -11.11
C ASP A 44 -35.03 23.45 -9.58
N GLU A 45 -35.64 22.36 -9.11
CA GLU A 45 -35.64 22.04 -7.66
C GLU A 45 -34.76 20.83 -7.28
N GLU A 46 -34.78 19.75 -8.07
CA GLU A 46 -33.92 18.58 -7.81
C GLU A 46 -32.45 18.80 -8.22
N ASP A 47 -32.22 19.57 -9.29
CA ASP A 47 -30.88 19.78 -9.85
C ASP A 47 -30.07 20.85 -9.07
N LEU A 48 -30.75 21.75 -8.35
CA LEU A 48 -30.13 22.71 -7.43
C LEU A 48 -29.56 22.02 -6.17
N GLY A 49 -30.28 21.03 -5.63
CA GLY A 49 -29.81 20.23 -4.50
C GLY A 49 -28.55 19.43 -4.83
N HIS A 50 -28.49 18.88 -6.04
CA HIS A 50 -27.33 18.12 -6.52
C HIS A 50 -26.11 19.03 -6.79
N LYS A 51 -26.31 20.24 -7.31
CA LYS A 51 -25.27 21.27 -7.47
C LYS A 51 -24.75 21.80 -6.12
N GLY A 52 -25.63 22.00 -5.14
CA GLY A 52 -25.27 22.41 -3.78
C GLY A 52 -24.49 21.36 -3.00
N LEU A 53 -24.90 20.09 -3.07
CA LEU A 53 -24.19 18.95 -2.46
C LEU A 53 -22.81 18.74 -3.08
N LYS A 54 -22.70 18.85 -4.41
CA LYS A 54 -21.40 18.80 -5.11
C LYS A 54 -20.49 19.96 -4.70
N ALA A 55 -21.03 21.17 -4.56
CA ALA A 55 -20.27 22.33 -4.12
C ALA A 55 -19.80 22.21 -2.65
N LEU A 56 -20.65 21.69 -1.76
CA LEU A 56 -20.28 21.37 -0.39
C LEU A 56 -19.19 20.29 -0.36
N TYR A 57 -19.37 19.20 -1.11
CA TYR A 57 -18.38 18.12 -1.20
C TYR A 57 -17.02 18.63 -1.66
N VAL A 58 -16.95 19.47 -2.70
CA VAL A 58 -15.68 20.03 -3.16
C VAL A 58 -15.06 20.98 -2.12
N LYS A 59 -15.86 21.77 -1.41
CA LYS A 59 -15.35 22.62 -0.31
C LYS A 59 -14.78 21.79 0.84
N TRP A 60 -15.45 20.70 1.21
CA TRP A 60 -14.97 19.77 2.25
C TRP A 60 -13.72 19.02 1.79
N SER A 61 -13.71 18.57 0.54
CA SER A 61 -12.57 17.87 -0.07
C SER A 61 -11.31 18.75 -0.14
N SER A 62 -11.43 19.99 -0.59
CA SER A 62 -10.30 20.93 -0.63
C SER A 62 -9.73 21.19 0.77
N LYS A 63 -10.57 21.29 1.81
CA LYS A 63 -10.10 21.39 3.20
C LYS A 63 -9.43 20.11 3.69
N CYS A 64 -9.92 18.94 3.27
CA CYS A 64 -9.28 17.65 3.56
C CYS A 64 -7.91 17.54 2.86
N ASP A 65 -7.79 17.98 1.62
CA ASP A 65 -6.54 18.02 0.87
C ASP A 65 -5.51 18.94 1.55
N ASP A 66 -5.91 20.15 1.92
CA ASP A 66 -5.07 21.09 2.68
C ASP A 66 -4.60 20.48 4.01
N LEU A 67 -5.48 19.75 4.71
CA LEU A 67 -5.15 19.10 5.97
C LEU A 67 -4.18 17.92 5.77
N VAL A 68 -4.44 17.04 4.79
CA VAL A 68 -3.63 15.85 4.51
C VAL A 68 -2.23 16.23 3.99
N ASN A 69 -2.13 17.30 3.21
CA ASN A 69 -0.86 17.82 2.70
C ASN A 69 -0.12 18.72 3.69
N SER A 70 -0.73 19.05 4.84
CA SER A 70 -0.05 19.82 5.87
C SER A 70 1.11 19.02 6.48
N GLY A 71 2.30 19.65 6.55
CA GLY A 71 3.49 19.00 7.12
C GLY A 71 3.30 18.58 8.59
N GLY A 72 2.46 19.29 9.34
CA GLY A 72 2.10 18.92 10.71
C GLY A 72 1.33 17.60 10.78
N PHE A 73 0.34 17.41 9.90
CA PHE A 73 -0.42 16.16 9.82
C PHE A 73 0.45 14.99 9.35
N GLN A 74 1.30 15.20 8.35
CA GLN A 74 2.25 14.19 7.86
C GLN A 74 3.23 13.74 8.95
N ASN A 75 3.78 14.69 9.72
CA ASN A 75 4.67 14.39 10.84
C ASN A 75 3.94 13.67 11.97
N PHE A 76 2.70 14.05 12.27
CA PHE A 76 1.86 13.37 13.24
C PHE A 76 1.62 11.90 12.85
N VAL A 77 1.15 11.65 11.62
CA VAL A 77 0.92 10.30 11.09
C VAL A 77 2.21 9.48 11.15
N THR A 78 3.33 10.06 10.75
CA THR A 78 4.65 9.40 10.81
C THR A 78 5.04 9.04 12.25
N GLY A 79 4.81 9.93 13.21
CA GLY A 79 5.01 9.65 14.64
C GLY A 79 4.15 8.49 15.14
N VAL A 80 2.89 8.41 14.71
CA VAL A 80 1.98 7.30 15.03
C VAL A 80 2.48 5.99 14.40
N ILE A 81 3.03 6.01 13.19
CA ILE A 81 3.63 4.82 12.57
C ILE A 81 4.85 4.33 13.37
N ILE A 82 5.74 5.23 13.79
CA ILE A 82 6.90 4.88 14.63
C ILE A 82 6.42 4.27 15.95
N LEU A 83 5.44 4.90 16.62
CA LEU A 83 4.85 4.38 17.84
C LEU A 83 4.26 2.97 17.62
N ALA A 84 3.58 2.74 16.49
CA ALA A 84 3.04 1.44 16.14
C ALA A 84 4.13 0.38 15.94
N GLY A 85 5.28 0.76 15.35
CA GLY A 85 6.44 -0.12 15.22
C GLY A 85 7.03 -0.50 16.59
N ILE A 86 7.13 0.46 17.51
CA ILE A 86 7.58 0.19 18.89
C ILE A 86 6.60 -0.74 19.60
N MET A 87 5.28 -0.53 19.43
CA MET A 87 4.25 -1.40 20.02
C MET A 87 4.38 -2.85 19.54
N VAL A 88 4.64 -3.06 18.25
CA VAL A 88 4.91 -4.38 17.68
C VAL A 88 6.14 -5.03 18.31
N ALA A 89 7.21 -4.27 18.52
CA ALA A 89 8.41 -4.77 19.19
C ALA A 89 8.11 -5.19 20.65
N LEU A 90 7.33 -4.39 21.38
CA LEU A 90 6.92 -4.72 22.76
C LEU A 90 6.01 -5.96 22.83
N GLN A 91 5.10 -6.13 21.87
CA GLN A 91 4.24 -7.33 21.78
C GLN A 91 5.03 -8.60 21.40
N SER A 92 6.21 -8.45 20.79
CA SER A 92 7.06 -9.60 20.44
C SER A 92 7.72 -10.23 21.67
N ASP A 93 7.86 -9.48 22.76
CA ASP A 93 8.34 -10.00 24.03
C ASP A 93 7.21 -10.70 24.81
N MET A 94 7.38 -12.01 25.02
CA MET A 94 6.44 -12.86 25.76
C MET A 94 6.23 -12.41 27.20
N ASN A 95 7.24 -11.80 27.83
CA ASN A 95 7.13 -11.36 29.23
C ASN A 95 6.29 -10.09 29.35
N THR A 96 6.50 -9.14 28.43
CA THR A 96 5.75 -7.88 28.33
C THR A 96 4.28 -8.13 27.98
N THR A 97 4.02 -9.04 27.03
CA THR A 97 2.65 -9.38 26.61
C THR A 97 1.82 -10.01 27.73
N ARG A 98 2.44 -10.81 28.61
CA ARG A 98 1.73 -11.42 29.75
C ARG A 98 1.29 -10.41 30.82
N LEU A 99 2.04 -9.33 30.99
CA LEU A 99 1.79 -8.32 32.04
C LEU A 99 0.92 -7.16 31.55
N LEU A 100 1.14 -6.70 30.31
CA LEU A 100 0.53 -5.49 29.76
C LEU A 100 -0.35 -5.75 28.52
N GLY A 101 -0.60 -7.01 28.17
CA GLY A 101 -1.34 -7.40 26.95
C GLY A 101 -2.63 -6.61 26.70
N PRO A 102 -3.57 -6.55 27.67
CA PRO A 102 -4.83 -5.82 27.48
C PRO A 102 -4.65 -4.32 27.18
N GLN A 103 -3.61 -3.69 27.76
CA GLN A 103 -3.32 -2.27 27.52
C GLN A 103 -2.71 -2.05 26.13
N LEU A 104 -1.83 -2.95 25.70
CA LEU A 104 -1.24 -2.93 24.36
C LEU A 104 -2.32 -3.11 23.27
N ASP A 105 -3.30 -4.00 23.49
CA ASP A 105 -4.41 -4.21 22.57
C ASP A 105 -5.29 -2.96 22.41
N VAL A 106 -5.58 -2.25 23.51
CA VAL A 106 -6.33 -0.98 23.47
C VAL A 106 -5.58 0.08 22.66
N ILE A 107 -4.25 0.18 22.85
CA ILE A 107 -3.44 1.15 22.11
C ILE A 107 -3.37 0.78 20.63
N ASP A 108 -3.23 -0.50 20.29
CA ASP A 108 -3.27 -0.99 18.92
C ASP A 108 -4.60 -0.64 18.23
N GLN A 109 -5.72 -0.74 18.95
CA GLN A 109 -7.03 -0.35 18.46
C GLN A 109 -7.13 1.16 18.20
N ILE A 110 -6.57 1.99 19.08
CA ILE A 110 -6.52 3.45 18.88
C ILE A 110 -5.69 3.80 17.64
N ILE A 111 -4.52 3.17 17.48
CA ILE A 111 -3.65 3.37 16.30
C ILE A 111 -4.40 2.98 15.01
N LEU A 112 -5.14 1.86 15.03
CA LEU A 112 -5.94 1.43 13.89
C LEU A 112 -7.03 2.45 13.54
N ILE A 113 -7.72 3.02 14.54
CA ILE A 113 -8.72 4.07 14.32
C ILE A 113 -8.08 5.30 13.69
N ILE A 114 -6.90 5.73 14.16
CA ILE A 114 -6.17 6.87 13.59
C ILE A 114 -5.84 6.61 12.12
N PHE A 115 -5.31 5.43 11.76
CA PHE A 115 -5.04 5.09 10.37
C PHE A 115 -6.29 4.94 9.51
N SER A 116 -7.40 4.50 10.10
CA SER A 116 -8.69 4.44 9.40
C SER A 116 -9.15 5.85 9.05
N ILE A 117 -9.08 6.79 9.98
CA ILE A 117 -9.38 8.21 9.74
C ILE A 117 -8.45 8.79 8.67
N GLU A 118 -7.15 8.52 8.75
CA GLU A 118 -6.16 8.96 7.76
C GLU A 118 -6.52 8.50 6.34
N VAL A 119 -6.88 7.22 6.15
CA VAL A 119 -7.28 6.67 4.84
C VAL A 119 -8.58 7.31 4.36
N VAL A 120 -9.55 7.51 5.25
CA VAL A 120 -10.82 8.18 4.90
C VAL A 120 -10.57 9.64 4.49
N LEU A 121 -9.72 10.37 5.21
CA LEU A 121 -9.34 11.74 4.85
C LEU A 121 -8.64 11.80 3.49
N LYS A 122 -7.72 10.88 3.22
CA LYS A 122 -7.05 10.75 1.91
C LYS A 122 -8.04 10.40 0.79
N PHE A 123 -9.03 9.55 1.05
CA PHE A 123 -10.06 9.23 0.08
C PHE A 123 -10.91 10.45 -0.28
N PHE A 124 -11.26 11.27 0.72
CA PHE A 124 -12.02 12.51 0.50
C PHE A 124 -11.18 13.68 -0.02
N ALA A 125 -9.85 13.67 0.13
CA ALA A 125 -8.95 14.70 -0.41
C ALA A 125 -8.90 14.70 -1.96
N GLU A 126 -9.30 13.60 -2.60
CA GLU A 126 -9.12 13.44 -4.06
C GLU A 126 -10.13 14.22 -4.93
N GLU A 127 -10.84 15.19 -4.33
CA GLU A 127 -11.80 16.12 -4.93
C GLU A 127 -12.73 15.44 -5.94
N PHE A 128 -12.50 15.68 -7.23
CA PHE A 128 -13.44 15.36 -8.30
C PHE A 128 -13.36 13.91 -8.80
N GLU A 129 -12.31 13.17 -8.41
CA GLU A 129 -12.11 11.78 -8.83
C GLU A 129 -11.74 10.93 -7.62
N PRO A 130 -12.70 10.51 -6.77
CA PRO A 130 -12.43 9.57 -5.68
C PRO A 130 -11.80 8.26 -6.17
N TRP A 131 -12.04 7.91 -7.44
CA TRP A 131 -11.39 6.79 -8.13
C TRP A 131 -9.87 6.96 -8.30
N ASN A 132 -9.36 8.19 -8.32
CA ASN A 132 -7.93 8.48 -8.41
C ASN A 132 -7.17 8.01 -7.16
N PHE A 133 -7.85 7.82 -6.03
CA PHE A 133 -7.27 7.18 -4.84
C PHE A 133 -6.70 5.80 -5.19
N PHE A 134 -7.39 5.03 -6.03
CA PHE A 134 -6.96 3.69 -6.46
C PHE A 134 -5.94 3.70 -7.61
N THR A 135 -5.57 4.87 -8.13
CA THR A 135 -4.48 4.99 -9.10
C THR A 135 -3.12 5.01 -8.39
N SER A 136 -3.05 5.60 -7.19
CA SER A 136 -1.83 5.67 -6.41
C SER A 136 -1.56 4.35 -5.69
N ARG A 137 -0.49 3.65 -6.09
CA ARG A 137 -0.02 2.39 -5.48
C ARG A 137 0.14 2.51 -3.96
N TRP A 138 0.62 3.66 -3.48
CA TRP A 138 0.81 3.95 -2.05
C TRP A 138 -0.50 4.19 -1.29
N ASN A 139 -1.56 4.66 -1.94
CA ASN A 139 -2.87 4.84 -1.31
C ASN A 139 -3.62 3.49 -1.23
N ILE A 140 -3.52 2.68 -2.28
CA ILE A 140 -4.02 1.30 -2.28
C ILE A 140 -3.35 0.48 -1.17
N PHE A 141 -2.03 0.62 -1.00
CA PHE A 141 -1.29 -0.05 0.06
C PHE A 141 -1.81 0.36 1.45
N ASP A 142 -1.95 1.66 1.72
CA ASP A 142 -2.49 2.15 3.00
C ASP A 142 -3.90 1.59 3.26
N PHE A 143 -4.76 1.57 2.25
CA PHE A 143 -6.10 0.99 2.33
C PHE A 143 -6.07 -0.51 2.63
N ALA A 144 -5.22 -1.28 1.94
CA ALA A 144 -5.10 -2.73 2.14
C ALA A 144 -4.64 -3.07 3.57
N VAL A 145 -3.68 -2.32 4.12
CA VAL A 145 -3.19 -2.51 5.50
C VAL A 145 -4.30 -2.24 6.53
N VAL A 146 -5.07 -1.15 6.35
CA VAL A 146 -6.18 -0.81 7.23
C VAL A 146 -7.33 -1.82 7.09
N ALA A 147 -7.70 -2.19 5.87
CA ALA A 147 -8.76 -3.16 5.61
C ALA A 147 -8.43 -4.54 6.21
N GLY A 148 -7.21 -5.05 6.01
CA GLY A 148 -6.76 -6.31 6.61
C GLY A 148 -6.76 -6.26 8.15
N SER A 149 -6.37 -5.11 8.73
CA SER A 149 -6.40 -4.91 10.18
C SER A 149 -7.82 -4.82 10.75
N LEU A 150 -8.76 -4.19 10.04
CA LEU A 150 -10.17 -4.13 10.43
C LEU A 150 -10.84 -5.51 10.34
N ILE A 151 -10.58 -6.27 9.28
CA ILE A 151 -11.09 -7.65 9.14
C ILE A 151 -10.57 -8.53 10.29
N SER A 152 -9.32 -8.34 10.70
CA SER A 152 -8.73 -9.09 11.83
C SER A 152 -9.37 -8.78 13.19
N THR A 153 -9.99 -7.62 13.38
CA THR A 153 -10.57 -7.21 14.68
C THR A 153 -12.03 -7.63 14.84
N ILE A 154 -12.72 -8.00 13.76
CA ILE A 154 -14.11 -8.47 13.82
C ILE A 154 -14.15 -9.93 14.31
N PRO A 155 -14.62 -10.22 15.53
CA PRO A 155 -14.61 -11.57 16.09
C PRO A 155 -15.58 -12.53 15.36
N ALA A 156 -16.55 -11.98 14.64
CA ALA A 156 -17.63 -12.70 13.97
C ALA A 156 -17.22 -13.33 12.61
N VAL A 157 -16.05 -12.97 12.06
CA VAL A 157 -15.53 -13.62 10.85
C VAL A 157 -14.82 -14.90 11.29
N GLY A 158 -15.60 -15.96 11.54
CA GLY A 158 -15.15 -17.30 11.92
C GLY A 158 -14.40 -18.03 10.82
N GLY A 159 -13.37 -17.41 10.25
CA GLY A 159 -12.47 -18.02 9.29
C GLY A 159 -11.53 -19.03 9.95
N PRO A 160 -10.85 -19.87 9.16
CA PRO A 160 -9.83 -20.78 9.68
C PRO A 160 -8.81 -20.02 10.56
N THR A 161 -8.41 -20.60 11.69
CA THR A 161 -7.45 -20.01 12.65
C THR A 161 -6.16 -19.52 11.98
N ALA A 162 -5.76 -20.16 10.88
CA ALA A 162 -4.64 -19.76 10.03
C ALA A 162 -4.88 -18.39 9.33
N VAL A 163 -6.08 -18.16 8.78
CA VAL A 163 -6.41 -16.89 8.10
C VAL A 163 -6.40 -15.74 9.09
N LEU A 164 -6.98 -15.94 10.27
CA LEU A 164 -6.95 -14.95 11.35
C LEU A 164 -5.51 -14.64 11.79
N THR A 165 -4.66 -15.66 11.89
CA THR A 165 -3.23 -15.47 12.20
C THR A 165 -2.51 -14.66 11.12
N MET A 166 -2.75 -14.96 9.84
CA MET A 166 -2.15 -14.21 8.72
C MET A 166 -2.63 -12.75 8.68
N MET A 167 -3.92 -12.49 8.90
CA MET A 167 -4.45 -11.12 8.97
C MET A 167 -3.84 -10.33 10.14
N ARG A 168 -3.56 -11.00 11.27
CA ARG A 168 -2.82 -10.38 12.38
C ARG A 168 -1.37 -10.03 12.02
N LEU A 169 -0.74 -10.77 11.11
CA LEU A 169 0.60 -10.46 10.59
C LEU A 169 0.57 -9.31 9.58
N LEU A 170 -0.52 -9.12 8.81
CA LEU A 170 -0.67 -7.96 7.92
C LEU A 170 -0.59 -6.64 8.67
N ARG A 171 -0.97 -6.64 9.95
CA ARG A 171 -0.82 -5.50 10.84
C ARG A 171 0.64 -5.02 10.91
N LEU A 172 1.64 -5.91 10.78
CA LEU A 172 3.07 -5.56 10.76
C LEU A 172 3.46 -4.75 9.53
N LEU A 173 2.73 -4.90 8.42
CA LEU A 173 2.95 -4.12 7.20
C LEU A 173 2.72 -2.62 7.42
N ARG A 174 2.02 -2.22 8.50
CA ARG A 174 1.90 -0.79 8.88
C ARG A 174 3.25 -0.12 9.06
N VAL A 175 4.30 -0.85 9.45
CA VAL A 175 5.67 -0.32 9.57
C VAL A 175 6.22 0.07 8.19
N LEU A 176 5.82 -0.63 7.12
CA LEU A 176 6.18 -0.27 5.76
C LEU A 176 5.55 1.06 5.31
N LYS A 177 4.54 1.60 6.01
CA LYS A 177 4.07 2.97 5.76
C LYS A 177 5.17 4.02 6.01
N LEU A 178 6.21 3.71 6.80
CA LEU A 178 7.39 4.58 6.91
C LEU A 178 8.12 4.77 5.59
N VAL A 179 8.10 3.76 4.71
CA VAL A 179 8.62 3.89 3.34
C VAL A 179 7.92 5.02 2.62
N LYS A 180 6.60 5.15 2.79
CA LYS A 180 5.82 6.23 2.18
C LYS A 180 6.14 7.60 2.80
N SER A 181 6.32 7.67 4.11
CA SER A 181 6.62 8.93 4.81
C SER A 181 8.01 9.50 4.47
N LEU A 182 8.94 8.65 4.02
CA LEU A 182 10.33 9.03 3.74
C LEU A 182 10.57 9.05 2.22
N PRO A 183 10.59 10.22 1.56
CA PRO A 183 10.70 10.30 0.10
C PRO A 183 11.99 9.64 -0.42
N GLN A 184 13.10 9.72 0.33
CA GLN A 184 14.34 9.02 -0.03
C GLN A 184 14.17 7.50 -0.07
N LEU A 185 13.39 6.94 0.87
CA LEU A 185 13.13 5.50 0.93
C LEU A 185 12.20 5.06 -0.21
N GLN A 186 11.24 5.90 -0.61
CA GLN A 186 10.42 5.65 -1.79
C GLN A 186 11.25 5.54 -3.06
N VAL A 187 12.22 6.44 -3.26
CA VAL A 187 13.11 6.42 -4.42
C VAL A 187 13.92 5.11 -4.44
N ILE A 188 14.49 4.72 -3.31
CA ILE A 188 15.26 3.47 -3.18
C ILE A 188 14.39 2.25 -3.51
N VAL A 189 13.20 2.15 -2.92
CA VAL A 189 12.29 1.02 -3.14
C VAL A 189 11.81 0.98 -4.58
N THR A 190 11.49 2.13 -5.18
CA THR A 190 11.08 2.21 -6.58
C THR A 190 12.20 1.78 -7.51
N ALA A 191 13.43 2.28 -7.29
CA ALA A 191 14.61 1.87 -8.06
C ALA A 191 14.87 0.36 -7.93
N LEU A 192 14.70 -0.21 -6.74
CA LEU A 192 14.84 -1.65 -6.51
C LEU A 192 13.79 -2.44 -7.32
N ILE A 193 12.52 -2.03 -7.28
CA ILE A 193 11.44 -2.68 -8.05
C ILE A 193 11.70 -2.59 -9.56
N MET A 194 12.16 -1.43 -10.04
CA MET A 194 12.53 -1.26 -11.45
C MET A 194 13.69 -2.19 -11.84
N GLY A 195 14.70 -2.33 -10.99
CA GLY A 195 15.82 -3.26 -11.19
C GLY A 195 15.39 -4.72 -11.23
N LEU A 196 14.42 -5.13 -10.38
CA LEU A 196 13.90 -6.49 -10.34
C LEU A 196 13.25 -6.91 -11.67
N ASN A 197 12.61 -5.99 -12.40
CA ASN A 197 12.00 -6.30 -13.69
C ASN A 197 13.04 -6.81 -14.71
N SER A 198 14.23 -6.21 -14.74
CA SER A 198 15.34 -6.63 -15.60
C SER A 198 15.94 -7.98 -15.18
N ILE A 199 16.03 -8.23 -13.87
CA ILE A 199 16.59 -9.48 -13.31
C ILE A 199 15.61 -10.65 -13.49
N GLY A 200 14.31 -10.39 -13.66
CA GLY A 200 13.26 -11.40 -13.76
C GLY A 200 13.53 -12.46 -14.84
N TYR A 201 13.98 -12.05 -16.03
CA TYR A 201 14.30 -13.01 -17.10
C TYR A 201 15.47 -13.94 -16.74
N ILE A 202 16.49 -13.39 -16.07
CA ILE A 202 17.64 -14.17 -15.60
C ILE A 202 17.19 -15.17 -14.52
N ALA A 203 16.32 -14.74 -13.60
CA ALA A 203 15.75 -15.62 -12.59
C ALA A 203 14.93 -16.78 -13.20
N VAL A 204 14.16 -16.53 -14.26
CA VAL A 204 13.43 -17.59 -14.98
C VAL A 204 14.40 -18.60 -15.61
N ILE A 205 15.46 -18.14 -16.27
CA ILE A 205 16.50 -19.01 -16.85
C ILE A 205 17.18 -19.83 -15.74
N LEU A 206 17.48 -19.21 -14.60
CA LEU A 206 18.11 -19.88 -13.46
C LEU A 206 17.21 -20.98 -12.88
N VAL A 207 15.91 -20.73 -12.73
CA VAL A 207 14.95 -21.75 -12.28
C VAL A 207 14.84 -22.89 -13.28
N LEU A 208 14.83 -22.61 -14.59
CA LEU A 208 14.85 -23.65 -15.62
C LEU A 208 16.14 -24.49 -15.56
N PHE A 209 17.27 -23.84 -15.34
CA PHE A 209 18.55 -24.50 -15.15
C PHE A 209 18.51 -25.44 -13.93
N TYR A 210 18.06 -24.95 -12.76
CA TYR A 210 17.88 -25.81 -11.59
C TYR A 210 16.89 -26.95 -11.84
N TYR A 211 15.84 -26.73 -12.61
CA TYR A 211 14.87 -27.78 -12.94
C TYR A 211 15.51 -28.95 -13.69
N VAL A 212 16.32 -28.68 -14.71
CA VAL A 212 17.03 -29.73 -15.47
C VAL A 212 17.99 -30.50 -14.55
N PHE A 213 18.77 -29.79 -13.75
CA PHE A 213 19.72 -30.41 -12.82
C PHE A 213 19.03 -31.13 -11.66
N ALA A 214 17.84 -30.68 -11.24
CA ALA A 214 17.05 -31.35 -10.20
C ALA A 214 16.59 -32.71 -10.72
N ILE A 215 16.07 -32.79 -11.95
CA ILE A 215 15.68 -34.07 -12.56
C ILE A 215 16.89 -34.99 -12.71
N LEU A 216 18.01 -34.47 -13.19
CA LEU A 216 19.25 -35.25 -13.30
C LEU A 216 19.71 -35.76 -11.94
N GLY A 217 19.68 -34.92 -10.90
CA GLY A 217 20.02 -35.29 -9.54
C GLY A 217 19.08 -36.35 -8.96
N MET A 218 17.77 -36.25 -9.22
CA MET A 218 16.82 -37.31 -8.83
C MET A 218 17.13 -38.64 -9.54
N ILE A 219 17.45 -38.62 -10.83
CA ILE A 219 17.78 -39.86 -11.57
C ILE A 219 19.06 -40.50 -11.04
N LEU A 220 20.07 -39.70 -10.71
CA LEU A 220 21.39 -40.21 -10.31
C LEU A 220 21.49 -40.55 -8.81
N PHE A 221 20.81 -39.78 -7.96
CA PHE A 221 21.08 -39.79 -6.52
C PHE A 221 19.85 -40.14 -5.68
N ALA A 222 18.64 -40.24 -6.21
CA ALA A 222 17.46 -40.51 -5.38
C ALA A 222 17.53 -41.84 -4.60
N GLU A 223 18.21 -42.86 -5.10
CA GLU A 223 18.39 -44.13 -4.37
C GLU A 223 19.39 -44.02 -3.23
N ASN A 224 20.45 -43.24 -3.41
CA ASN A 224 21.53 -43.10 -2.41
C ASN A 224 21.25 -41.98 -1.40
N ASP A 225 20.56 -40.94 -1.85
CA ASP A 225 20.19 -39.78 -1.05
C ASP A 225 18.75 -39.31 -1.34
N PRO A 226 17.75 -40.05 -0.82
CA PRO A 226 16.35 -39.72 -1.01
C PRO A 226 15.90 -38.48 -0.23
N TRP A 227 16.67 -38.01 0.77
CA TRP A 227 16.28 -36.82 1.53
C TRP A 227 16.47 -35.54 0.71
N GLN A 228 17.59 -35.44 -0.02
CA GLN A 228 17.89 -34.29 -0.86
C GLN A 228 17.29 -34.42 -2.27
N PHE A 229 17.27 -35.63 -2.85
CA PHE A 229 16.89 -35.89 -4.25
C PHE A 229 15.66 -36.79 -4.40
N GLY A 230 14.86 -37.02 -3.35
CA GLY A 230 13.67 -37.88 -3.44
C GLY A 230 12.47 -37.24 -4.14
N THR A 231 12.35 -35.91 -4.10
CA THR A 231 11.26 -35.19 -4.77
C THR A 231 11.76 -33.92 -5.45
N LEU A 232 11.07 -33.51 -6.53
CA LEU A 232 11.51 -32.40 -7.37
C LEU A 232 11.66 -31.08 -6.60
N HIS A 233 10.69 -30.75 -5.73
CA HIS A 233 10.72 -29.49 -4.99
C HIS A 233 11.87 -29.43 -3.98
N ILE A 234 12.21 -30.56 -3.33
CA ILE A 234 13.35 -30.64 -2.41
C ILE A 234 14.65 -30.58 -3.21
N ALA A 235 14.76 -31.31 -4.32
CA ALA A 235 15.94 -31.26 -5.19
C ALA A 235 16.22 -29.85 -5.74
N LEU A 236 15.16 -29.08 -6.08
CA LEU A 236 15.27 -27.67 -6.45
C LEU A 236 15.82 -26.80 -5.31
N ILE A 237 15.32 -26.99 -4.08
CA ILE A 237 15.80 -26.25 -2.90
C ILE A 237 17.25 -26.65 -2.56
N THR A 238 17.59 -27.94 -2.67
CA THR A 238 18.95 -28.46 -2.48
C THR A 238 19.91 -27.79 -3.45
N LEU A 239 19.59 -27.75 -4.75
CA LEU A 239 20.44 -27.09 -5.75
C LEU A 239 20.56 -25.59 -5.52
N PHE A 240 19.50 -24.93 -5.06
CA PHE A 240 19.56 -23.54 -4.65
C PHE A 240 20.55 -23.34 -3.50
N ARG A 241 20.45 -24.13 -2.42
CA ARG A 241 21.39 -24.11 -1.28
C ARG A 241 22.83 -24.39 -1.70
N CYS A 242 23.05 -25.40 -2.54
CA CYS A 242 24.38 -25.69 -3.08
C CYS A 242 24.94 -24.51 -3.88
N SER A 243 24.11 -23.82 -4.67
CA SER A 243 24.56 -22.67 -5.47
C SER A 243 24.86 -21.42 -4.64
N THR A 244 24.21 -21.26 -3.47
CA THR A 244 24.54 -20.22 -2.49
C THR A 244 25.71 -20.64 -1.60
N LEU A 245 26.26 -21.84 -1.79
CA LEU A 245 27.31 -22.47 -1.00
C LEU A 245 26.91 -22.68 0.47
N GLU A 246 25.62 -22.74 0.75
CA GLU A 246 25.07 -23.03 2.07
C GLU A 246 24.88 -24.55 2.21
N ASP A 247 25.53 -25.15 3.22
CA ASP A 247 25.43 -26.58 3.55
C ASP A 247 25.61 -27.51 2.33
N TRP A 248 26.48 -27.14 1.39
CA TRP A 248 26.69 -27.90 0.15
C TRP A 248 27.56 -29.15 0.33
N THR A 249 28.23 -29.28 1.47
CA THR A 249 29.12 -30.39 1.82
C THR A 249 28.42 -31.57 2.46
N ASP A 250 27.17 -31.38 2.90
CA ASP A 250 26.37 -32.33 3.69
C ASP A 250 25.27 -32.98 2.84
#